data_AF-A0A2I1XC01-F1
#
_entry.id   AF-A0A2I1XC01-F1
#
_cell.length_a   1.000
_cell.length_b   1.000
_cell.length_c   1.000
_cell.angle_alpha   90.00
_cell.angle_beta   90.00
_cell.angle_gamma   90.00
#
_symmetry.space_group_name_H-M   'P 1'
#
loop_
_entity.id
_entity.type
_entity.pdbx_description
1 polymer ?
#
loop_
_entity_poly.entity_id
_entity_poly.type
_entity_poly.pdbx_seq_one_letter_code
_entity_poly.pdbx_strand_id
1 'polypeptide(L)'
;MTEKQMHILSVTATLAGVGMYVSYIPQIQNNLAGNPGSPLQPLVAAINCTLWFAYGFLKEKRDYPIILANAPGIILGLITFITSF
;
A
#
# COMPACT_ATOMS: atom_id res chain seq x y z
N MET A 1 21.74 -15.02 -7.43
CA MET A 1 20.35 -15.22 -6.95
C MET A 1 19.59 -15.90 -8.08
N THR A 2 18.99 -17.05 -7.84
CA THR A 2 18.27 -17.82 -8.86
C THR A 2 16.90 -17.21 -9.14
N GLU A 3 16.34 -17.45 -10.33
CA GLU A 3 14.98 -17.05 -10.71
C GLU A 3 13.94 -17.48 -9.65
N LYS A 4 14.10 -18.69 -9.11
CA LYS A 4 13.23 -19.22 -8.05
C LYS A 4 13.32 -18.42 -6.76
N GLN A 5 14.51 -17.97 -6.36
CA GLN A 5 14.70 -17.12 -5.18
C GLN A 5 14.09 -15.73 -5.38
N MET A 6 14.23 -15.15 -6.58
CA MET A 6 13.62 -13.86 -6.93
C MET A 6 12.10 -13.92 -6.90
N HIS A 7 11.50 -15.00 -7.42
CA HIS A 7 10.05 -15.21 -7.39
C HIS A 7 9.51 -15.36 -5.96
N ILE A 8 10.20 -16.13 -5.11
CA ILE A 8 9.78 -16.28 -3.70
C ILE A 8 9.87 -14.93 -2.99
N LEU A 9 10.97 -14.20 -3.18
CA LEU A 9 11.14 -12.88 -2.58
C LEU A 9 10.04 -11.92 -3.01
N SER A 10 9.74 -11.82 -4.31
CA SER A 10 8.71 -10.90 -4.81
C SER A 10 7.34 -11.22 -4.24
N VAL A 11 6.95 -12.50 -4.18
CA VAL A 11 5.68 -12.92 -3.55
C VAL A 11 5.65 -12.54 -2.07
N THR A 12 6.71 -12.84 -1.31
CA THR A 12 6.75 -12.49 0.12
C THR A 12 6.73 -10.98 0.36
N ALA A 13 7.42 -10.20 -0.47
CA ALA A 13 7.43 -8.75 -0.39
C ALA A 13 6.06 -8.16 -0.73
N THR A 14 5.37 -8.70 -1.75
CA THR A 14 3.99 -8.30 -2.07
C THR A 14 3.04 -8.59 -0.91
N LEU A 15 3.11 -9.79 -0.32
CA LEU A 15 2.27 -10.14 0.83
C LEU A 15 2.54 -9.25 2.05
N ALA A 16 3.81 -8.98 2.35
CA ALA A 16 4.19 -8.07 3.42
C ALA A 16 3.70 -6.64 3.17
N GLY A 17 3.81 -6.15 1.92
CA GLY A 17 3.29 -4.85 1.50
C GLY A 17 1.78 -4.76 1.70
N VAL A 18 1.02 -5.75 1.22
CA VAL A 18 -0.43 -5.82 1.44
C VAL A 18 -0.77 -5.83 2.94
N GLY A 19 -0.04 -6.62 3.74
CA GLY A 19 -0.22 -6.68 5.19
C GLY A 19 -0.04 -5.32 5.88
N MET A 20 0.95 -4.53 5.45
CA MET A 20 1.17 -3.18 5.94
C MET A 20 -0.02 -2.25 5.60
N TYR A 21 -0.65 -2.40 4.43
CA TYR A 21 -1.81 -1.58 4.09
C TYR A 21 -3.09 -2.04 4.80
N VAL A 22 -3.24 -3.33 5.08
CA VAL A 22 -4.36 -3.86 5.88
C VAL A 22 -4.35 -3.26 7.30
N SER A 23 -3.20 -2.85 7.85
CA SER A 23 -3.15 -2.19 9.17
C SER A 23 -3.80 -0.80 9.19
N TYR A 24 -4.17 -0.23 8.03
CA TYR A 24 -4.99 0.96 7.97
C TYR A 24 -6.46 0.71 8.34
N ILE A 25 -6.96 -0.54 8.26
CA ILE A 25 -8.35 -0.87 8.62
C ILE A 25 -8.64 -0.53 10.09
N PRO A 26 -7.83 -0.98 11.09
CA PRO A 26 -8.00 -0.53 12.47
C PRO A 26 -7.90 0.99 12.64
N GLN A 27 -7.04 1.67 11.87
CA GLN A 27 -6.89 3.12 11.95
C GLN A 27 -8.14 3.84 11.45
N ILE A 28 -8.75 3.36 10.36
CA ILE A 28 -10.05 3.85 9.86
C ILE A 28 -11.14 3.65 10.91
N GLN A 29 -11.18 2.48 11.57
CA GLN A 29 -12.15 2.20 12.63
C GLN A 29 -11.98 3.17 13.81
N ASN A 30 -10.75 3.44 14.23
CA ASN A 30 -10.46 4.40 15.30
C ASN A 30 -10.85 5.83 14.93
N ASN A 31 -10.54 6.25 13.69
CA ASN A 31 -10.94 7.55 13.15
C ASN A 31 -12.47 7.72 13.23
N LEU A 32 -13.24 6.74 12.75
CA LEU A 32 -14.70 6.74 12.78
C LEU A 32 -15.28 6.64 14.20
N ALA A 33 -14.54 6.04 15.14
CA ALA A 33 -14.89 5.99 16.56
C ALA A 33 -14.57 7.29 17.32
N GLY A 34 -14.18 8.37 16.63
CA GLY A 34 -13.89 9.68 17.22
C GLY A 34 -12.49 9.79 17.83
N ASN A 35 -11.59 8.85 17.52
CA ASN A 35 -10.19 8.87 17.96
C ASN A 35 -9.25 8.94 16.74
N PRO A 36 -9.25 10.06 15.99
CA PRO A 36 -8.48 10.16 14.77
C PRO A 36 -6.97 10.11 15.01
N GLY A 37 -6.29 9.29 14.21
CA GLY A 37 -4.83 9.27 14.13
C GLY A 37 -4.29 10.42 13.28
N SER A 38 -2.96 10.50 13.14
CA SER A 38 -2.33 11.52 12.29
C SER A 38 -2.67 11.31 10.80
N PRO A 39 -3.26 12.30 10.10
CA PRO A 39 -3.61 12.21 8.68
C PRO A 39 -2.39 12.15 7.75
N LEU A 40 -1.26 12.71 8.18
CA LEU A 40 -0.11 12.92 7.30
C LEU A 40 0.50 11.60 6.82
N GLN A 41 0.58 10.61 7.71
CA GLN A 41 1.20 9.31 7.36
C GLN A 41 0.38 8.54 6.30
N PRO A 42 -0.95 8.37 6.43
CA PRO A 42 -1.76 7.78 5.38
C PRO A 42 -1.70 8.54 4.04
N LEU A 43 -1.64 9.87 4.07
CA LEU A 43 -1.54 10.68 2.85
C LEU A 43 -0.21 10.46 2.12
N VAL A 44 0.91 10.55 2.85
CA VAL A 44 2.24 10.31 2.27
C VAL A 44 2.36 8.87 1.75
N ALA A 45 1.80 7.90 2.47
CA ALA A 45 1.74 6.52 2.02
C ALA A 45 0.93 6.36 0.73
N ALA A 46 -0.25 6.98 0.63
CA ALA A 46 -1.07 6.93 -0.58
C ALA A 46 -0.35 7.52 -1.80
N ILE A 47 0.36 8.64 -1.62
CA ILE A 47 1.19 9.25 -2.67
C ILE A 47 2.30 8.28 -3.08
N ASN A 48 3.02 7.72 -2.12
CA ASN A 48 4.11 6.78 -2.38
C ASN A 48 3.62 5.53 -3.14
N CYS A 49 2.50 4.95 -2.71
CA CYS A 49 1.89 3.79 -3.35
C CYS A 49 1.46 4.11 -4.79
N THR A 50 0.94 5.33 -5.02
CA THR A 50 0.56 5.80 -6.35
C THR A 50 1.76 5.88 -7.29
N LEU A 51 2.89 6.42 -6.80
CA LEU A 51 4.14 6.48 -7.56
C LEU A 51 4.67 5.09 -7.90
N TRP A 52 4.68 4.15 -6.96
CA TRP A 52 5.11 2.77 -7.20
C TRP A 52 4.19 1.99 -8.13
N PHE A 53 2.89 2.18 -7.99
CA PHE A 53 1.90 1.61 -8.90
C PHE A 53 2.12 2.13 -10.32
N ALA A 54 2.25 3.45 -10.49
CA ALA A 54 2.52 4.06 -11.79
C ALA A 54 3.86 3.57 -12.38
N TYR A 55 4.91 3.48 -11.56
CA TYR A 55 6.20 2.93 -11.97
C TYR A 55 6.09 1.49 -12.48
N GLY A 56 5.43 0.61 -11.72
CA GLY A 56 5.23 -0.79 -12.10
C GLY A 56 4.38 -0.94 -13.36
N PHE A 57 3.39 -0.06 -13.55
CA PHE A 57 2.48 -0.06 -14.69
C PHE A 57 3.10 0.50 -15.97
N LEU A 58 3.91 1.57 -15.87
CA LEU A 58 4.54 2.25 -17.00
C LEU A 58 5.84 1.58 -17.48
N LYS A 59 6.37 0.61 -16.73
CA LYS A 59 7.50 -0.22 -17.18
C LYS A 59 7.16 -0.96 -18.48
N GLU A 60 8.14 -1.05 -19.39
CA GLU A 60 8.05 -1.82 -20.64
C GLU A 60 7.62 -3.28 -20.41
N LYS A 61 8.19 -3.90 -19.37
CA LYS A 61 7.69 -5.16 -18.80
C LYS A 61 7.01 -4.86 -17.47
N ARG A 62 5.68 -4.87 -17.48
CA ARG A 62 4.85 -4.56 -16.31
C ARG A 62 5.27 -5.39 -15.09
N ASP A 63 5.47 -4.69 -13.98
CA ASP A 63 5.90 -5.28 -12.70
C ASP A 63 4.67 -5.59 -11.83
N TYR A 64 3.96 -6.66 -12.19
CA TYR A 64 2.73 -7.06 -11.50
C TYR A 64 2.89 -7.21 -9.97
N PRO A 65 3.97 -7.77 -9.43
CA PRO A 65 4.18 -7.83 -7.98
C PRO A 65 4.17 -6.44 -7.30
N ILE A 66 4.84 -5.44 -7.89
CA ILE A 66 4.85 -4.06 -7.35
C ILE A 66 3.46 -3.42 -7.47
N ILE A 67 2.81 -3.57 -8.61
CA ILE A 67 1.47 -3.02 -8.87
C ILE A 67 0.48 -3.56 -7.82
N LEU A 68 0.44 -4.89 -7.66
CA LEU A 68 -0.48 -5.56 -6.74
C LEU A 68 -0.17 -5.25 -5.28
N ALA A 69 1.12 -5.10 -4.92
CA ALA A 69 1.50 -4.72 -3.57
C ALA A 69 0.94 -3.33 -3.21
N ASN A 70 1.07 -2.35 -4.12
CA ASN A 70 0.78 -0.94 -3.81
C ASN A 70 -0.69 -0.54 -4.01
N ALA A 71 -1.46 -1.24 -4.84
CA ALA A 71 -2.86 -0.87 -5.13
C ALA A 71 -3.75 -0.77 -3.86
N PRO A 72 -3.69 -1.71 -2.90
CA PRO A 72 -4.43 -1.59 -1.65
C PRO A 72 -4.00 -0.39 -0.81
N GLY A 73 -2.71 -0.04 -0.82
CA GLY A 73 -2.16 1.10 -0.09
C GLY A 73 -2.67 2.45 -0.58
N ILE A 74 -2.92 2.58 -1.89
CA ILE A 74 -3.56 3.78 -2.46
C ILE A 74 -4.97 3.93 -1.88
N ILE A 75 -5.78 2.87 -1.97
CA ILE A 75 -7.20 2.91 -1.56
C ILE A 75 -7.31 3.10 -0.04
N LEU A 76 -6.65 2.24 0.74
CA LEU A 76 -6.72 2.26 2.19
C LEU A 76 -6.05 3.51 2.79
N GLY A 77 -4.93 3.96 2.23
CA GLY A 77 -4.27 5.19 2.67
C GLY A 77 -5.15 6.43 2.47
N LEU A 78 -5.81 6.55 1.30
CA LEU A 78 -6.73 7.66 1.03
C LEU A 78 -7.97 7.62 1.94
N ILE A 79 -8.58 6.45 2.14
CA ILE A 79 -9.73 6.32 3.05
C ILE A 79 -9.33 6.68 4.49
N THR A 80 -8.17 6.23 4.96
CA THR A 80 -7.68 6.57 6.30
C THR A 80 -7.43 8.07 6.46
N PHE A 81 -6.87 8.72 5.45
CA PHE A 81 -6.70 10.17 5.44
C PHE A 81 -8.04 10.91 5.49
N ILE A 82 -9.00 10.52 4.66
CA ILE A 82 -10.31 11.18 4.60
C ILE A 82 -11.06 11.01 5.93
N THR A 83 -10.99 9.83 6.54
CA THR A 83 -11.70 9.55 7.80
C THR A 83 -11.08 10.21 9.03
N SER A 84 -9.83 10.68 8.96
CA SER A 84 -9.17 11.35 10.09
C SER A 84 -9.61 12.80 10.33
N PHE A 85 -10.64 13.28 9.63
CA PHE A 85 -11.27 14.59 9.79
C PHE A 85 -12.74 14.43 10.19
#